data_AF-A0A7W7Z141-F1
#
_entry.id   AF-A0A7W7Z141-F1
#
_cell.length_a   1.000
_cell.length_b   1.000
_cell.length_c   1.000
_cell.angle_alpha   90.00
_cell.angle_beta   90.00
_cell.angle_gamma   90.00
#
_symmetry.space_group_name_H-M   'P 1'
#
loop_
_entity.id
_entity.type
_entity.pdbx_description
1 polymer ?
#
loop_
_entity_poly.entity_id
_entity_poly.type
_entity_poly.pdbx_seq_one_letter_code
_entity_poly.pdbx_strand_id
1 'polypeptide(L)'
;MDFIQIAISARLAHGDLVAADKALEAGPEDHAIRLVLLKHLLVSCANVTDLEGISRGLYKDHPELNEIISTHRRAFEFAKYMRNIAVGHVNPALCRKAIEWRPELNAVLAAHDAGADAFLSYAILETAINTFVDGERHKVFESDTDLAYPPDLTRFLNYLGETVHAGIAYCSALSAIAVSRAELPDYREKWFELAAKAGQTEFRFITRKGEQA
;
A
#
# COMPACT_ATOMS: atom_id res chain seq x y z
N MET A 1 -17.46 12.52 9.89
CA MET A 1 -16.11 12.17 9.39
C MET A 1 -15.16 12.37 10.54
N ASP A 2 -14.29 11.41 10.85
CA ASP A 2 -13.30 11.55 11.91
C ASP A 2 -12.02 12.17 11.32
N PHE A 3 -11.82 13.46 11.57
CA PHE A 3 -10.66 14.19 11.04
C PHE A 3 -9.34 13.80 11.70
N ILE A 4 -9.37 13.32 12.95
CA ILE A 4 -8.17 12.82 13.63
C ILE A 4 -7.73 11.52 12.98
N GLN A 5 -8.66 10.59 12.76
CA GLN A 5 -8.38 9.35 12.04
C GLN A 5 -7.79 9.63 10.65
N ILE A 6 -8.40 10.53 9.89
CA ILE A 6 -7.92 10.88 8.54
C ILE A 6 -6.53 11.51 8.60
N ALA A 7 -6.30 12.47 9.51
CA ALA A 7 -5.01 13.14 9.63
C ALA A 7 -3.88 12.14 9.98
N ILE A 8 -4.11 11.26 10.96
CA ILE A 8 -3.14 10.23 11.35
C ILE A 8 -2.89 9.27 10.17
N SER A 9 -3.95 8.73 9.58
CA SER A 9 -3.84 7.76 8.48
C SER A 9 -3.13 8.34 7.26
N ALA A 10 -3.45 9.60 6.89
CA ALA A 10 -2.81 10.30 5.79
C ALA A 10 -1.31 10.50 6.05
N ARG A 11 -0.93 10.93 7.27
CA ARG A 11 0.48 11.15 7.61
C ARG A 11 1.29 9.86 7.66
N LEU A 12 0.71 8.77 8.17
CA LEU A 12 1.36 7.46 8.17
C LEU A 12 1.60 6.97 6.74
N ALA A 13 0.54 6.93 5.92
CA ALA A 13 0.67 6.51 4.52
C ALA A 13 1.66 7.39 3.73
N HIS A 14 1.63 8.71 3.93
CA HIS A 14 2.61 9.62 3.34
C HIS A 14 4.05 9.28 3.76
N GLY A 15 4.30 9.12 5.07
CA GLY A 15 5.62 8.80 5.60
C GLY A 15 6.17 7.48 5.03
N ASP A 16 5.34 6.45 5.01
CA ASP A 16 5.68 5.13 4.50
C ASP A 16 6.00 5.16 2.99
N LEU A 17 5.16 5.85 2.20
CA LEU A 17 5.39 6.02 0.77
C LEU A 17 6.70 6.76 0.49
N VAL A 18 6.91 7.93 1.13
CA VAL A 18 8.14 8.73 0.93
C VAL A 18 9.39 7.96 1.33
N ALA A 19 9.36 7.24 2.45
CA ALA A 19 10.51 6.50 2.94
C ALA A 19 10.86 5.32 2.02
N ALA A 20 9.87 4.52 1.64
CA ALA A 20 10.11 3.34 0.81
C ALA A 20 10.45 3.72 -0.64
N ASP A 21 9.86 4.78 -1.19
CA ASP A 21 10.16 5.29 -2.53
C ASP A 21 11.62 5.73 -2.63
N LYS A 22 12.06 6.61 -1.71
CA LYS A 22 13.46 7.05 -1.64
C LYS A 22 14.43 5.90 -1.42
N ALA A 23 14.08 4.94 -0.56
CA ALA A 23 14.93 3.79 -0.31
C ALA A 23 15.07 2.89 -1.55
N LEU A 24 14.00 2.77 -2.36
CA LEU A 24 14.04 1.99 -3.59
C LEU A 24 14.81 2.73 -4.70
N GLU A 25 14.63 4.05 -4.84
CA GLU A 25 15.39 4.92 -5.75
C GLU A 25 16.89 4.90 -5.47
N ALA A 26 17.29 4.79 -4.19
CA ALA A 26 18.68 4.63 -3.80
C ALA A 26 19.32 3.33 -4.31
N GLY A 27 18.54 2.40 -4.86
CA GLY A 27 19.00 1.22 -5.58
C GLY A 27 19.76 0.22 -4.70
N PRO A 28 19.18 -0.26 -3.58
CA PRO A 28 19.87 -1.14 -2.63
C PRO A 28 20.40 -2.37 -3.35
N GLU A 29 21.63 -2.81 -3.08
CA GLU A 29 22.25 -3.94 -3.80
C GLU A 29 21.50 -5.27 -3.57
N ASP A 30 20.92 -5.41 -2.38
CA ASP A 30 20.16 -6.60 -2.00
C ASP A 30 18.77 -6.63 -2.68
N HIS A 31 18.57 -7.64 -3.52
CA HIS A 31 17.33 -7.88 -4.25
C HIS A 31 16.15 -8.22 -3.33
N ALA A 32 16.40 -8.89 -2.20
CA ALA A 32 15.37 -9.18 -1.21
C ALA A 32 14.86 -7.88 -0.57
N ILE A 33 15.76 -6.94 -0.27
CA ILE A 33 15.38 -5.62 0.25
C ILE A 33 14.57 -4.83 -0.78
N ARG A 34 14.97 -4.83 -2.06
CA ARG A 34 14.16 -4.20 -3.12
C ARG A 34 12.73 -4.73 -3.13
N LEU A 35 12.57 -6.05 -3.03
CA LEU A 35 11.25 -6.68 -3.05
C LEU A 35 10.43 -6.37 -1.80
N VAL A 36 11.05 -6.30 -0.63
CA VAL A 36 10.40 -5.85 0.62
C VAL A 36 9.89 -4.42 0.49
N LEU A 37 10.72 -3.51 -0.03
CA LEU A 37 10.33 -2.11 -0.26
C LEU A 37 9.18 -2.01 -1.26
N LEU A 38 9.24 -2.76 -2.36
CA LEU A 38 8.17 -2.79 -3.36
C LEU A 38 6.84 -3.31 -2.78
N LYS A 39 6.90 -4.39 -2.01
CA LYS A 39 5.73 -4.92 -1.27
C LYS A 39 5.18 -3.86 -0.30
N HIS A 40 6.05 -3.15 0.41
CA HIS A 40 5.65 -2.09 1.32
C HIS A 40 4.95 -0.94 0.58
N LEU A 41 5.47 -0.50 -0.58
CA LEU A 41 4.80 0.51 -1.42
C LEU A 41 3.40 0.07 -1.85
N LEU A 42 3.21 -1.20 -2.25
CA LEU A 42 1.88 -1.73 -2.58
C LEU A 42 0.91 -1.69 -1.38
N VAL A 43 1.39 -2.04 -0.18
CA VAL A 43 0.59 -1.94 1.05
C VAL A 43 0.23 -0.48 1.35
N SER A 44 1.17 0.44 1.23
CA SER A 44 0.94 1.86 1.50
C SER A 44 -0.03 2.48 0.49
N CYS A 45 0.09 2.16 -0.80
CA CYS A 45 -0.89 2.56 -1.82
C CYS A 45 -2.29 1.96 -1.55
N ALA A 46 -2.38 0.71 -1.11
CA ALA A 46 -3.64 0.11 -0.69
C ALA A 46 -4.26 0.86 0.51
N ASN A 47 -3.44 1.32 1.45
CA ASN A 47 -3.90 2.15 2.57
C ASN A 47 -4.39 3.52 2.10
N VAL A 48 -3.77 4.13 1.08
CA VAL A 48 -4.30 5.34 0.42
C VAL A 48 -5.70 5.09 -0.16
N THR A 49 -5.93 3.92 -0.75
CA THR A 49 -7.25 3.55 -1.29
C THR A 49 -8.33 3.47 -0.22
N ASP A 50 -8.00 2.87 0.93
CA ASP A 50 -8.92 2.79 2.07
C ASP A 50 -9.19 4.17 2.68
N LEU A 51 -8.15 5.01 2.76
CA LEU A 51 -8.23 6.39 3.20
C LEU A 51 -9.07 7.27 2.27
N GLU A 52 -8.94 7.10 0.95
CA GLU A 52 -9.80 7.78 -0.03
C GLU A 52 -11.26 7.46 0.25
N GLY A 53 -11.60 6.19 0.44
CA GLY A 53 -12.96 5.74 0.72
C GLY A 53 -13.65 6.45 1.89
N ILE A 54 -12.90 6.76 2.96
CA ILE A 54 -13.45 7.46 4.14
C ILE A 54 -13.39 8.99 4.04
N SER A 55 -12.69 9.54 3.05
CA SER A 55 -12.45 10.99 2.91
C SER A 55 -13.10 11.62 1.66
N ARG A 56 -13.68 10.83 0.74
CA ARG A 56 -14.37 11.33 -0.49
C ARG A 56 -15.38 12.45 -0.24
N GLY A 57 -16.00 12.48 0.94
CA GLY A 57 -16.93 13.56 1.32
C GLY A 57 -16.30 14.96 1.25
N LEU A 58 -14.97 15.07 1.36
CA LEU A 58 -14.24 16.33 1.27
C LEU A 58 -14.13 16.87 -0.14
N TYR A 59 -14.35 16.06 -1.18
CA TYR A 59 -14.15 16.49 -2.57
C TYR A 59 -15.10 17.60 -3.01
N LYS A 60 -16.23 17.76 -2.31
CA LYS A 60 -17.15 18.88 -2.57
C LYS A 60 -16.53 20.22 -2.22
N ASP A 61 -15.81 20.29 -1.11
CA ASP A 61 -15.17 21.52 -0.61
C ASP A 61 -13.72 21.63 -1.13
N HIS A 62 -13.12 20.50 -1.50
CA HIS A 62 -11.72 20.33 -1.88
C HIS A 62 -11.60 19.48 -3.16
N PRO A 63 -12.06 19.99 -4.33
CA PRO A 63 -12.04 19.25 -5.60
C PRO A 63 -10.62 18.84 -6.03
N GLU A 64 -9.59 19.58 -5.61
CA GLU A 64 -8.18 19.28 -5.86
C GLU A 64 -7.78 17.87 -5.39
N LEU A 65 -8.41 17.34 -4.33
CA LEU A 65 -8.15 15.99 -3.85
C LEU A 65 -8.62 14.93 -4.85
N ASN A 66 -9.76 15.15 -5.50
CA ASN A 66 -10.26 14.26 -6.54
C ASN A 66 -9.40 14.35 -7.80
N GLU A 67 -8.95 15.55 -8.17
CA GLU A 67 -8.08 15.76 -9.32
C GLU A 67 -6.79 14.95 -9.21
N ILE A 68 -6.14 14.94 -8.03
CA ILE A 68 -4.91 14.18 -7.78
C ILE A 68 -5.13 12.66 -8.00
N ILE A 69 -6.22 12.10 -7.48
CA ILE A 69 -6.36 10.63 -7.41
C ILE A 69 -7.14 10.03 -8.59
N SER A 70 -7.99 10.81 -9.26
CA SER A 70 -8.99 10.30 -10.21
C SER A 70 -8.39 9.49 -11.36
N THR A 71 -7.28 9.96 -11.93
CA THR A 71 -6.53 9.30 -13.02
C THR A 71 -5.81 8.04 -12.56
N HIS A 72 -5.48 7.94 -11.28
CA HIS A 72 -4.74 6.83 -10.68
C HIS A 72 -5.63 5.83 -9.93
N ARG A 73 -6.97 6.01 -9.92
CA ARG A 73 -7.90 5.14 -9.17
C ARG A 73 -7.74 3.65 -9.48
N ARG A 74 -7.53 3.31 -10.75
CA ARG A 74 -7.32 1.92 -11.15
C ARG A 74 -6.04 1.34 -10.54
N ALA A 75 -5.01 2.17 -10.39
CA ALA A 75 -3.75 1.77 -9.78
C ALA A 75 -3.82 1.58 -8.28
N PHE A 76 -4.58 2.44 -7.61
CA PHE A 76 -4.93 2.25 -6.20
C PHE A 76 -5.78 0.99 -5.98
N GLU A 77 -6.75 0.72 -6.85
CA GLU A 77 -7.52 -0.53 -6.84
C GLU A 77 -6.61 -1.76 -7.01
N PHE A 78 -5.67 -1.69 -7.96
CA PHE A 78 -4.67 -2.73 -8.17
C PHE A 78 -3.79 -2.94 -6.92
N ALA A 79 -3.24 -1.88 -6.32
CA ALA A 79 -2.46 -1.99 -5.09
C ALA A 79 -3.26 -2.63 -3.94
N LYS A 80 -4.54 -2.25 -3.79
CA LYS A 80 -5.45 -2.86 -2.82
C LYS A 80 -5.70 -4.35 -3.09
N TYR A 81 -5.85 -4.75 -4.35
CA TYR A 81 -5.92 -6.15 -4.73
C TYR A 81 -4.64 -6.90 -4.34
N MET A 82 -3.47 -6.38 -4.71
CA MET A 82 -2.17 -6.98 -4.39
C MET A 82 -1.97 -7.15 -2.88
N ARG A 83 -2.30 -6.14 -2.08
CA ARG A 83 -2.29 -6.25 -0.60
C ARG A 83 -3.19 -7.39 -0.12
N ASN A 84 -4.39 -7.50 -0.67
CA ASN A 84 -5.40 -8.44 -0.20
C ASN A 84 -5.12 -9.89 -0.60
N ILE A 85 -4.28 -10.16 -1.61
CA ILE A 85 -4.07 -11.54 -2.08
C ILE A 85 -2.62 -12.04 -2.01
N ALA A 86 -1.64 -11.14 -1.93
CA ALA A 86 -0.23 -11.51 -2.00
C ALA A 86 0.62 -10.93 -0.87
N VAL A 87 0.42 -9.66 -0.51
CA VAL A 87 1.37 -8.96 0.39
C VAL A 87 0.90 -8.89 1.83
N GLY A 88 -0.38 -8.63 2.10
CA GLY A 88 -0.94 -8.61 3.45
C GLY A 88 -1.20 -10.01 4.01
N HIS A 89 -1.63 -10.92 3.14
CA HIS A 89 -1.60 -12.37 3.35
C HIS A 89 -1.51 -13.04 1.98
N VAL A 90 -0.96 -14.25 1.93
CA VAL A 90 -0.89 -15.01 0.68
C VAL A 90 -2.16 -15.84 0.53
N ASN A 91 -2.92 -15.60 -0.53
CA ASN A 91 -4.17 -16.29 -0.79
C ASN A 91 -3.91 -17.74 -1.27
N PRO A 92 -4.62 -18.76 -0.74
CA PRO A 92 -4.42 -20.15 -1.18
C PRO A 92 -4.65 -20.40 -2.68
N ALA A 93 -5.60 -19.69 -3.30
CA ALA A 93 -5.84 -19.80 -4.74
C ALA A 93 -4.69 -19.20 -5.56
N LEU A 94 -4.08 -18.12 -5.07
CA LEU A 94 -2.88 -17.53 -5.67
C LEU A 94 -1.71 -18.53 -5.64
N CYS A 95 -1.49 -19.22 -4.52
CA CYS A 95 -0.43 -20.24 -4.43
C CYS A 95 -0.60 -21.35 -5.48
N ARG A 96 -1.84 -21.84 -5.67
CA ARG A 96 -2.13 -22.86 -6.69
C ARG A 96 -1.85 -22.35 -8.09
N LYS A 97 -2.29 -21.12 -8.40
CA LYS A 97 -2.01 -20.48 -9.69
C LYS A 97 -0.53 -20.26 -9.93
N ALA A 98 0.24 -19.93 -8.89
CA ALA A 98 1.68 -19.73 -9.00
C ALA A 98 2.37 -21.06 -9.38
N ILE A 99 1.98 -22.18 -8.78
CA ILE A 99 2.52 -23.50 -9.13
C ILE A 99 2.12 -23.91 -10.56
N GLU A 100 0.89 -23.61 -10.99
CA GLU A 100 0.44 -23.85 -12.37
C GLU A 100 1.25 -23.03 -13.39
N TRP A 101 1.52 -21.75 -13.08
CA TRP A 101 2.25 -20.82 -13.95
C TRP A 101 3.76 -21.07 -13.96
N ARG A 102 4.34 -21.39 -12.80
CA ARG A 102 5.78 -21.56 -12.58
C ARG A 102 6.04 -22.96 -12.00
N PRO A 103 6.04 -24.02 -12.84
CA PRO A 103 6.19 -25.40 -12.37
C PRO A 103 7.54 -25.64 -11.65
N GLU A 104 8.55 -24.80 -11.88
CA GLU A 104 9.82 -24.79 -11.17
C GLU A 104 9.64 -24.61 -9.66
N LEU A 105 8.53 -24.01 -9.22
CA LEU A 105 8.20 -23.87 -7.80
C LEU A 105 8.11 -25.21 -7.07
N ASN A 106 7.79 -26.32 -7.76
CA ASN A 106 7.80 -27.65 -7.14
C ASN A 106 9.20 -28.04 -6.63
N ALA A 107 10.26 -27.63 -7.33
CA ALA A 107 11.64 -27.85 -6.89
C ALA A 107 12.06 -26.80 -5.84
N VAL A 108 11.69 -25.54 -6.04
CA VAL A 108 12.02 -24.42 -5.14
C VAL A 108 11.45 -24.64 -3.73
N LEU A 109 10.22 -25.17 -3.62
CA LEU A 109 9.59 -25.44 -2.32
C LEU A 109 10.28 -26.56 -1.52
N ALA A 110 11.08 -27.40 -2.18
CA ALA A 110 11.91 -28.41 -1.52
C ALA A 110 13.30 -27.89 -1.14
N ALA A 111 13.68 -26.70 -1.64
CA ALA A 111 14.92 -26.03 -1.31
C ALA A 111 14.73 -25.08 -0.11
N HIS A 112 15.80 -24.85 0.64
CA HIS A 112 15.80 -24.02 1.86
C HIS A 112 17.00 -23.07 1.87
N ASP A 113 17.21 -22.36 0.77
CA ASP A 113 18.26 -21.35 0.63
C ASP A 113 17.67 -20.00 0.20
N ALA A 114 18.45 -18.92 0.40
CA ALA A 114 17.99 -17.56 0.14
C ALA A 114 17.62 -17.30 -1.33
N GLY A 115 18.22 -18.03 -2.28
CA GLY A 115 17.88 -17.93 -3.69
C GLY A 115 16.49 -18.49 -3.97
N ALA A 116 16.16 -19.63 -3.35
CA ALA A 116 14.83 -20.23 -3.42
C ALA A 116 13.75 -19.29 -2.85
N ASP A 117 14.00 -18.68 -1.68
CA ASP A 117 13.05 -17.74 -1.04
C ASP A 117 12.82 -16.47 -1.86
N ALA A 118 13.87 -15.94 -2.49
CA ALA A 118 13.79 -14.78 -3.37
C ALA A 118 12.97 -15.11 -4.63
N PHE A 119 13.24 -16.25 -5.26
CA PHE A 119 12.49 -16.69 -6.43
C PHE A 119 11.01 -16.95 -6.11
N LEU A 120 10.72 -17.62 -4.98
CA LEU A 120 9.34 -17.85 -4.52
C LEU A 120 8.60 -16.52 -4.34
N SER A 121 9.23 -15.56 -3.66
CA SER A 121 8.63 -14.26 -3.41
C SER A 121 8.33 -13.49 -4.70
N TYR A 122 9.18 -13.66 -5.70
CA TYR A 122 9.02 -13.05 -7.01
C TYR A 122 7.93 -13.73 -7.84
N ALA A 123 7.91 -15.05 -7.90
CA ALA A 123 6.89 -15.82 -8.62
C ALA A 123 5.48 -15.54 -8.08
N ILE A 124 5.34 -15.41 -6.75
CA ILE A 124 4.08 -15.03 -6.11
C ILE A 124 3.66 -13.61 -6.50
N LEU A 125 4.59 -12.66 -6.55
CA LEU A 125 4.31 -11.29 -6.97
C LEU A 125 3.85 -11.25 -8.43
N GLU A 126 4.61 -11.85 -9.34
CA GLU A 126 4.28 -11.92 -10.77
C GLU A 126 2.91 -12.57 -11.02
N THR A 127 2.65 -13.72 -10.39
CA THR A 127 1.35 -14.39 -10.48
C THR A 127 0.23 -13.49 -9.96
N ALA A 128 0.47 -12.78 -8.85
CA ALA A 128 -0.53 -11.87 -8.30
C ALA A 128 -0.84 -10.72 -9.26
N ILE A 129 0.18 -10.15 -9.92
CA ILE A 129 -0.02 -9.15 -10.97
C ILE A 129 -0.94 -9.73 -12.04
N ASN A 130 -0.56 -10.87 -12.65
CA ASN A 130 -1.26 -11.46 -13.79
C ASN A 130 -2.69 -11.96 -13.48
N THR A 131 -3.03 -12.12 -12.20
CA THR A 131 -4.40 -12.49 -11.80
C THR A 131 -5.35 -11.30 -11.65
N PHE A 132 -4.88 -10.05 -11.82
CA PHE A 132 -5.74 -8.86 -11.78
C PHE A 132 -6.49 -8.63 -13.10
N VAL A 133 -7.38 -9.56 -13.43
CA VAL A 133 -8.10 -9.62 -14.71
C VAL A 133 -9.60 -9.31 -14.58
N ASP A 134 -10.20 -8.92 -15.71
CA ASP A 134 -11.65 -8.90 -15.95
C ASP A 134 -11.93 -9.81 -17.16
N GLY A 135 -12.47 -11.00 -16.89
CA GLY A 135 -12.47 -12.10 -17.86
C GLY A 135 -11.04 -12.55 -18.18
N GLU A 136 -10.65 -12.47 -19.44
CA GLU A 136 -9.30 -12.83 -19.93
C GLU A 136 -8.35 -11.62 -20.04
N ARG A 137 -8.82 -10.39 -19.77
CA ARG A 137 -8.01 -9.18 -19.97
C ARG A 137 -7.51 -8.64 -18.64
N HIS A 138 -6.22 -8.32 -18.56
CA HIS A 138 -5.67 -7.65 -17.40
C HIS A 138 -6.25 -6.22 -17.27
N LYS A 139 -6.59 -5.81 -16.05
CA LYS A 139 -7.29 -4.55 -15.77
C LYS A 139 -6.41 -3.29 -15.80
N VAL A 140 -5.14 -3.43 -16.19
CA VAL A 140 -4.09 -2.39 -16.09
C VAL A 140 -3.13 -2.53 -17.25
N PHE A 141 -2.55 -3.72 -17.39
CA PHE A 141 -1.54 -4.05 -18.38
C PHE A 141 -2.18 -4.61 -19.65
N GLU A 142 -1.57 -4.35 -20.81
CA GLU A 142 -2.09 -4.83 -22.11
C GLU A 142 -1.80 -6.32 -22.37
N SER A 143 -0.90 -6.89 -21.58
CA SER A 143 -0.40 -8.26 -21.67
C SER A 143 -0.06 -8.77 -20.28
N ASP A 144 0.11 -10.08 -20.18
CA ASP A 144 0.76 -10.68 -19.01
C ASP A 144 2.11 -10.01 -18.74
N THR A 145 2.48 -9.97 -17.47
CA THR A 145 3.73 -9.43 -16.96
C THR A 145 4.67 -10.58 -16.65
N ASP A 146 5.81 -10.63 -17.33
CA ASP A 146 6.96 -11.43 -16.91
C ASP A 146 7.97 -10.49 -16.26
N LEU A 147 8.10 -10.55 -14.94
CA LEU A 147 9.00 -9.62 -14.25
C LEU A 147 10.47 -9.89 -14.61
N ALA A 148 10.82 -11.06 -15.17
CA ALA A 148 12.18 -11.42 -15.54
C ALA A 148 12.54 -10.86 -16.91
N TYR A 149 11.52 -10.49 -17.68
CA TYR A 149 11.66 -9.74 -18.90
C TYR A 149 11.83 -8.23 -18.59
N PRO A 150 12.98 -7.61 -18.91
CA PRO A 150 13.27 -6.25 -18.50
C PRO A 150 12.22 -5.19 -18.90
N PRO A 151 11.65 -5.22 -20.12
CA PRO A 151 10.61 -4.27 -20.50
C PRO A 151 9.35 -4.35 -19.64
N ASP A 152 8.93 -5.55 -19.24
CA ASP A 152 7.78 -5.74 -18.36
C ASP A 152 8.05 -5.27 -16.94
N LEU A 153 9.25 -5.56 -16.43
CA LEU A 153 9.70 -5.01 -15.15
C LEU A 153 9.69 -3.48 -15.16
N THR A 154 10.26 -2.85 -16.19
CA THR A 154 10.28 -1.38 -16.32
C THR A 154 8.86 -0.82 -16.39
N ARG A 155 7.97 -1.43 -17.17
CA ARG A 155 6.56 -1.03 -17.27
C ARG A 155 5.88 -1.08 -15.90
N PHE A 156 6.06 -2.17 -15.15
CA PHE A 156 5.49 -2.32 -13.80
C PHE A 156 6.06 -1.31 -12.81
N LEU A 157 7.38 -1.09 -12.80
CA LEU A 157 8.03 -0.15 -11.88
C LEU A 157 7.63 1.30 -12.16
N ASN A 158 7.57 1.71 -13.44
CA ASN A 158 7.09 3.05 -13.80
C ASN A 158 5.65 3.26 -13.36
N TYR A 159 4.78 2.28 -13.60
CA TYR A 159 3.39 2.30 -13.17
C TYR A 159 3.25 2.43 -11.64
N LEU A 160 4.04 1.67 -10.89
CA LEU A 160 4.06 1.76 -9.43
C LEU A 160 4.57 3.13 -8.96
N GLY A 161 5.65 3.64 -9.55
CA GLY A 161 6.23 4.96 -9.21
C GLY A 161 5.23 6.10 -9.40
N GLU A 162 4.54 6.15 -10.55
CA GLU A 162 3.48 7.13 -10.80
C GLU A 162 2.37 7.06 -9.73
N THR A 163 1.98 5.85 -9.35
CA THR A 163 0.95 5.61 -8.33
C THR A 163 1.41 6.07 -6.95
N VAL A 164 2.67 5.80 -6.60
CA VAL A 164 3.29 6.20 -5.33
C VAL A 164 3.35 7.71 -5.22
N HIS A 165 3.80 8.41 -6.26
CA HIS A 165 3.88 9.88 -6.27
C HIS A 165 2.50 10.53 -6.19
N ALA A 166 1.50 9.98 -6.89
CA ALA A 166 0.11 10.42 -6.72
C ALA A 166 -0.39 10.20 -5.28
N GLY A 167 -0.03 9.08 -4.64
CA GLY A 167 -0.37 8.76 -3.26
C GLY A 167 0.26 9.74 -2.26
N ILE A 168 1.54 10.08 -2.45
CA ILE A 168 2.26 11.07 -1.65
C ILE A 168 1.57 12.44 -1.76
N ALA A 169 1.28 12.90 -2.98
CA ALA A 169 0.61 14.17 -3.21
C ALA A 169 -0.77 14.20 -2.54
N TYR A 170 -1.56 13.14 -2.72
CA TYR A 170 -2.90 13.01 -2.14
C TYR A 170 -2.86 13.02 -0.61
N CYS A 171 -2.00 12.21 0.00
CA CYS A 171 -1.89 12.15 1.46
C CYS A 171 -1.38 13.45 2.07
N SER A 172 -0.46 14.15 1.41
CA SER A 172 0.02 15.46 1.84
C SER A 172 -1.14 16.46 1.90
N ALA A 173 -1.87 16.62 0.79
CA ALA A 173 -3.01 17.54 0.70
C ALA A 173 -4.13 17.18 1.70
N LEU A 174 -4.50 15.90 1.76
CA LEU A 174 -5.55 15.41 2.66
C LEU A 174 -5.18 15.62 4.13
N SER A 175 -3.92 15.39 4.50
CA SER A 175 -3.46 15.58 5.89
C SER A 175 -3.55 17.05 6.32
N ALA A 176 -3.20 17.99 5.45
CA ALA A 176 -3.29 19.42 5.74
C ALA A 176 -4.74 19.86 5.97
N ILE A 177 -5.67 19.38 5.15
CA ILE A 177 -7.11 19.64 5.29
C ILE A 177 -7.66 19.00 6.58
N ALA A 178 -7.29 17.75 6.86
CA ALA A 178 -7.78 17.04 8.03
C ALA A 178 -7.29 17.68 9.33
N VAL A 179 -6.00 18.06 9.40
CA VAL A 179 -5.43 18.73 10.58
C VAL A 179 -6.12 20.08 10.84
N SER A 180 -6.41 20.87 9.81
CA SER A 180 -7.09 22.16 10.00
C SER A 180 -8.53 22.02 10.50
N ARG A 181 -9.19 20.88 10.24
CA ARG A 181 -10.55 20.57 10.72
C ARG A 181 -10.62 19.73 12.00
N ALA A 182 -9.50 19.18 12.46
CA ALA A 182 -9.46 18.27 13.62
C ALA A 182 -9.52 18.97 14.99
N GLU A 183 -9.51 20.30 15.03
CA GLU A 183 -9.59 21.12 16.27
C GLU A 183 -8.64 20.62 17.38
N LEU A 184 -7.41 20.26 17.00
CA LEU A 184 -6.44 19.69 17.92
C LEU A 184 -6.05 20.72 19.01
N PRO A 185 -5.96 20.32 20.29
CA PRO A 185 -5.50 21.21 21.33
C PRO A 185 -4.03 21.60 21.08
N ASP A 186 -3.68 22.85 21.38
CA ASP A 186 -2.28 23.26 21.36
C ASP A 186 -1.52 22.50 22.45
N TYR A 187 -0.65 21.60 22.03
CA TYR A 187 0.15 20.79 22.93
C TYR A 187 1.06 21.64 23.80
N ARG A 188 1.63 22.74 23.29
CA ARG A 188 2.57 23.58 24.05
C ARG A 188 1.87 24.30 25.19
N GLU A 189 0.65 24.77 24.96
CA GLU A 189 -0.14 25.44 25.98
C GLU A 189 -0.74 24.46 26.99
N LYS A 190 -1.18 23.27 26.55
CA LYS A 190 -1.93 22.31 27.36
C LYS A 190 -1.16 21.04 27.74
N TRP A 191 0.17 21.04 27.60
CA TRP A 191 0.97 19.81 27.71
C TRP A 191 0.72 19.04 29.02
N PHE A 192 0.59 19.75 30.15
CA PHE A 192 0.43 19.13 31.46
C PHE A 192 -0.93 18.42 31.59
N GLU A 193 -2.02 19.07 31.15
CA GLU A 193 -3.37 18.49 31.14
C GLU A 193 -3.43 17.27 30.19
N LEU A 194 -2.84 17.40 29.00
CA LEU A 194 -2.79 16.34 28.02
C LEU A 194 -1.96 15.15 28.53
N ALA A 195 -0.82 15.39 29.18
CA ALA A 195 0.02 14.35 29.76
C ALA A 195 -0.66 13.64 30.93
N ALA A 196 -1.36 14.39 31.81
CA ALA A 196 -2.15 13.83 32.89
C ALA A 196 -3.27 12.91 32.35
N LYS A 197 -3.97 13.36 31.30
CA LYS A 197 -4.97 12.54 30.60
C LYS A 197 -4.35 11.30 29.94
N ALA A 198 -3.17 11.45 29.32
CA ALA A 198 -2.44 10.32 28.74
C ALA A 198 -2.11 9.25 29.79
N GLY A 199 -1.73 9.64 31.00
CA GLY A 199 -1.48 8.72 32.13
C GLY A 199 -2.70 7.96 32.62
N GLN A 200 -3.91 8.40 32.24
CA GLN A 200 -5.18 7.74 32.55
C GLN A 200 -5.67 6.83 31.41
N THR A 201 -4.88 6.66 30.35
CA THR A 201 -5.28 5.86 29.18
C THR A 201 -5.33 4.38 29.54
N GLU A 202 -6.50 3.76 29.39
CA GLU A 202 -6.69 2.31 29.53
C GLU A 202 -6.55 1.64 28.16
N PHE A 203 -5.51 0.84 27.98
CA PHE A 203 -5.33 0.09 26.74
C PHE A 203 -6.21 -1.17 26.74
N ARG A 204 -7.13 -1.26 25.77
CA ARG A 204 -8.00 -2.42 25.54
C ARG A 204 -7.77 -3.04 24.18
N PHE A 205 -8.20 -4.29 24.00
CA PHE A 205 -8.12 -4.96 22.70
C PHE A 205 -9.06 -4.27 21.69
N ILE A 206 -8.50 -3.81 20.57
CA ILE A 206 -9.26 -3.15 19.50
C ILE A 206 -9.62 -4.16 18.42
N THR A 207 -10.92 -4.27 18.12
CA THR A 207 -11.43 -5.03 16.99
C THR A 207 -11.73 -4.10 15.82
N ARG A 208 -12.06 -4.68 14.65
CA ARG A 208 -12.61 -3.89 13.53
C ARG A 208 -13.87 -3.09 13.87
N LYS A 209 -14.61 -3.47 14.93
CA LYS A 209 -15.83 -2.77 15.38
C LYS A 209 -15.57 -1.73 16.47
N GLY A 210 -14.31 -1.58 16.92
CA GLY A 210 -13.94 -0.73 18.05
C GLY A 210 -13.38 -1.53 19.23
N GLU A 211 -13.20 -0.84 20.36
CA GLU A 211 -12.71 -1.44 21.62
C GLU A 211 -13.68 -2.48 22.17
N GLN A 212 -13.16 -3.61 22.64
CA GLN A 212 -13.95 -4.53 23.46
C GLN A 212 -14.12 -3.94 24.86
N ALA A 213 -15.37 -3.94 25.34
CA ALA A 213 -15.73 -3.49 26.67
C ALA A 213 -15.01 -4.31 27.74
#